data_AF-A0A0K8R386-F1
#
_entry.id   AF-A0A0K8R386-F1
#
_cell.length_a   1.000
_cell.length_b   1.000
_cell.length_c   1.000
_cell.angle_alpha   90.00
_cell.angle_beta   90.00
_cell.angle_gamma   90.00
#
_symmetry.space_group_name_H-M   'P 1'
#
loop_
_entity.id
_entity.type
_entity.pdbx_description
1 polymer ?
#
loop_
_entity_poly.entity_id
_entity_poly.type
_entity_poly.pdbx_seq_one_letter_code
_entity_poly.pdbx_strand_id
1 'polypeptide(L)'
;MNEFQMITEVLYHIPDANVYASTSGKTESRLCGITTFKIMPDMAELKLQMISSGRNQSEYTRSPYRPDRNAISETQIFLSHKYGLQRVLVSNFKSCYVFKKVNQNWAPTCELFLKNNTIPITDLEECWFVFLAYCGYPKAFYDKTSCYSNKNQQVTAKP
;
A
#
# COMPACT_ATOMS: atom_id res chain seq x y z
N MET A 1 3.43 -25.59 5.87
CA MET A 1 2.72 -24.34 5.50
C MET A 1 3.03 -23.32 6.58
N ASN A 2 3.78 -22.27 6.27
CA ASN A 2 4.05 -21.16 7.19
C ASN A 2 3.03 -20.08 6.86
N GLU A 3 1.88 -20.14 7.51
CA GLU A 3 0.60 -19.69 6.96
C GLU A 3 0.29 -18.20 7.10
N PHE A 4 1.24 -17.37 7.50
CA PHE A 4 0.99 -15.94 7.66
C PHE A 4 2.08 -15.10 7.00
N GLN A 5 1.66 -14.25 6.08
CA GLN A 5 2.57 -13.43 5.29
C GLN A 5 3.23 -12.40 6.19
N MET A 6 4.52 -12.59 6.45
CA MET A 6 5.31 -11.63 7.21
C MET A 6 5.50 -10.38 6.36
N ILE A 7 5.29 -9.23 6.98
CA ILE A 7 5.44 -7.93 6.31
C ILE A 7 6.82 -7.76 5.69
N THR A 8 7.84 -8.39 6.27
CA THR A 8 9.21 -8.46 5.75
C THR A 8 9.28 -9.14 4.40
N GLU A 9 8.58 -10.26 4.19
CA GLU A 9 8.58 -11.01 2.92
C GLU A 9 7.90 -10.20 1.81
N VAL A 10 6.79 -9.54 2.13
CA VAL A 10 6.09 -8.67 1.18
C VAL A 10 6.99 -7.53 0.72
N LEU A 11 7.63 -6.84 1.68
CA LEU A 11 8.51 -5.71 1.37
C LEU A 11 9.79 -6.16 0.66
N TYR A 12 10.27 -7.39 0.90
CA TYR A 12 11.43 -7.95 0.21
C TYR A 12 11.13 -8.25 -1.26
N HIS A 13 9.99 -8.89 -1.53
CA HIS A 13 9.59 -9.25 -2.89
C HIS A 13 9.02 -8.09 -3.71
N ILE A 14 8.39 -7.12 -3.03
CA ILE A 14 7.76 -5.95 -3.64
C ILE A 14 8.34 -4.69 -2.98
N PRO A 15 9.62 -4.34 -3.26
CA PRO A 15 10.28 -3.23 -2.58
C PRO A 15 9.83 -1.86 -3.09
N ASP A 16 9.26 -1.74 -4.29
CA ASP A 16 8.74 -0.47 -4.82
C ASP A 16 7.33 -0.66 -5.32
N ALA A 17 6.36 0.03 -4.69
CA ALA A 17 4.95 -0.14 -4.97
C ALA A 17 4.18 1.17 -4.90
N ASN A 18 3.18 1.29 -5.76
CA ASN A 18 2.25 2.41 -5.83
C ASN A 18 0.84 1.98 -5.38
N VAL A 19 0.11 2.88 -4.74
CA VAL A 19 -1.29 2.66 -4.39
C VAL A 19 -2.13 2.69 -5.67
N TYR A 20 -2.87 1.61 -5.91
CA TYR A 20 -3.81 1.48 -7.02
C TYR A 20 -5.26 1.71 -6.58
N ALA A 21 -5.60 1.35 -5.35
CA ALA A 21 -6.90 1.64 -4.77
C ALA A 21 -6.79 1.99 -3.29
N SER A 22 -7.62 2.91 -2.82
CA SER A 22 -7.69 3.25 -1.39
C SER A 22 -9.12 3.52 -0.95
N THR A 23 -9.46 3.13 0.28
CA THR A 23 -10.72 3.48 0.95
C THR A 23 -10.61 4.75 1.82
N SER A 24 -9.42 5.37 1.88
CA SER A 24 -9.22 6.66 2.55
C SER A 24 -9.89 7.80 1.77
N GLY A 25 -10.44 8.80 2.48
CA GLY A 25 -11.08 9.96 1.86
C GLY A 25 -10.09 10.84 1.08
N LYS A 26 -10.52 11.40 -0.07
CA LYS A 26 -9.69 12.25 -0.95
C LYS A 26 -9.25 13.59 -0.35
N THR A 27 -9.86 14.04 0.74
CA THR A 27 -9.71 15.40 1.30
C THR A 27 -8.46 15.58 2.14
N GLU A 28 -7.58 14.60 2.17
CA GLU A 28 -6.56 14.42 3.20
C GLU A 28 -5.23 14.00 2.55
N SER A 29 -4.08 14.36 3.16
CA SER A 29 -2.76 13.88 2.69
C SER A 29 -2.79 12.35 2.56
N ARG A 30 -2.52 11.82 1.38
CA ARG A 30 -2.76 10.40 1.10
C ARG A 30 -1.48 9.71 0.68
N LEU A 31 -1.30 8.48 1.16
CA LEU A 31 -0.23 7.61 0.73
C LEU A 31 -0.49 7.23 -0.74
N CYS A 32 0.50 7.40 -1.59
CA CYS A 32 0.43 7.03 -3.00
C CYS A 32 1.51 6.00 -3.39
N GLY A 33 2.52 5.79 -2.55
CA GLY A 33 3.55 4.78 -2.80
C GLY A 33 4.48 4.55 -1.61
N ILE A 34 5.16 3.42 -1.64
CA ILE A 34 6.17 3.00 -0.67
C ILE A 34 7.36 2.44 -1.44
N THR A 35 8.56 2.86 -1.04
CA THR A 35 9.81 2.25 -1.49
C THR A 35 10.59 1.76 -0.28
N THR A 36 11.00 0.49 -0.28
CA THR A 36 11.77 -0.17 0.78
C THR A 36 13.26 -0.10 0.45
N PHE A 37 14.06 0.45 1.35
CA PHE A 37 15.52 0.48 1.19
C PHE A 37 16.21 -0.65 1.95
N LYS A 38 15.73 -0.93 3.16
CA LYS A 38 16.36 -1.89 4.05
C LYS A 38 15.31 -2.55 4.94
N ILE A 39 15.46 -3.86 5.11
CA ILE A 39 14.66 -4.68 6.02
C ILE A 39 15.60 -5.18 7.13
N MET A 40 15.19 -4.99 8.38
CA MET A 40 15.90 -5.42 9.58
C MET A 40 14.95 -6.27 10.43
N PRO A 41 15.44 -7.04 11.42
CA PRO A 41 14.56 -7.92 12.20
C PRO A 41 13.41 -7.22 12.92
N ASP A 42 13.59 -5.95 13.30
CA ASP A 42 12.66 -5.17 14.13
C ASP A 42 12.05 -3.95 13.41
N MET A 43 12.52 -3.60 12.21
CA MET A 43 12.03 -2.45 11.45
C MET A 43 12.38 -2.53 9.95
N ALA A 44 11.76 -1.65 9.14
CA ALA A 44 12.22 -1.34 7.79
C ALA A 44 12.54 0.15 7.63
N GLU A 45 13.52 0.46 6.77
CA GLU A 45 13.74 1.81 6.27
C GLU A 45 12.97 1.99 4.96
N LEU A 46 12.02 2.93 4.97
CA LEU A 46 11.07 3.16 3.90
C LEU A 46 11.12 4.61 3.41
N LYS A 47 10.86 4.83 2.13
CA LYS A 47 10.38 6.11 1.58
C LYS A 47 8.86 6.01 1.47
N LEU A 48 8.15 6.85 2.22
CA LEU A 48 6.72 7.03 2.03
C LEU A 48 6.50 8.16 1.04
N GLN A 49 5.69 7.90 0.01
CA GLN A 49 5.33 8.87 -1.01
C GLN A 49 3.87 9.26 -0.84
N MET A 50 3.60 10.56 -0.82
CA MET A 50 2.30 11.10 -0.44
C MET A 50 1.87 12.20 -1.40
N ILE A 51 0.56 12.40 -1.52
CA ILE A 51 -0.03 13.56 -2.19
C ILE A 51 -0.75 14.38 -1.13
N SER A 52 -0.28 15.60 -0.89
CA SER A 52 -0.90 16.56 0.03
C SER A 52 -1.23 17.85 -0.72
N SER A 53 -2.50 18.25 -0.70
CA SER A 53 -2.98 19.45 -1.41
C SER A 53 -2.57 19.49 -2.89
N GLY A 54 -2.60 18.34 -3.56
CA GLY A 54 -2.20 18.19 -4.97
C GLY A 54 -0.68 18.22 -5.24
N ARG A 55 0.16 18.30 -4.21
CA ARG A 55 1.61 18.26 -4.32
C ARG A 55 2.16 16.91 -3.88
N ASN A 56 3.11 16.38 -4.65
CA ASN A 56 3.85 15.19 -4.28
C ASN A 56 4.85 15.52 -3.17
N GLN A 57 4.85 14.72 -2.12
CA GLN A 57 5.78 14.80 -0.99
C GLN A 57 6.37 13.42 -0.75
N SER A 58 7.58 13.36 -0.21
CA SER A 58 8.17 12.11 0.23
C SER A 58 8.91 12.28 1.53
N GLU A 59 8.84 11.26 2.37
CA GLU A 59 9.53 11.21 3.65
C GLU A 59 10.30 9.88 3.76
N TYR A 60 11.54 9.96 4.27
CA TYR A 60 12.29 8.78 4.67
C TYR A 60 11.99 8.49 6.13
N THR A 61 11.63 7.24 6.44
CA THR A 61 11.22 6.84 7.78
C THR A 61 11.81 5.49 8.17
N ARG A 62 12.00 5.32 9.47
CA ARG A 62 12.26 4.02 10.10
C ARG A 62 10.94 3.53 10.68
N SER A 63 10.42 2.47 10.08
CA SER A 63 9.12 1.91 10.35
C SER A 63 9.25 0.64 11.20
N PRO A 64 9.06 0.73 12.53
CA PRO A 64 9.19 -0.42 13.41
C PRO A 64 8.08 -1.45 13.19
N TYR A 65 8.42 -2.72 13.36
CA TYR A 65 7.48 -3.83 13.41
C TYR A 65 6.87 -3.98 14.80
N ARG A 66 5.61 -4.43 14.85
CA ARG A 66 4.96 -4.82 16.09
C ARG A 66 4.33 -6.21 15.93
N PRO A 67 4.58 -7.13 16.87
CA PRO A 67 3.89 -8.41 16.87
C PRO A 67 2.42 -8.23 17.26
N ASP A 68 1.54 -9.01 16.63
CA ASP A 68 0.15 -9.15 17.02
C ASP A 68 -0.23 -10.63 17.03
N ARG A 69 -0.08 -11.24 18.21
CA ARG A 69 -0.27 -12.68 18.42
C ARG A 69 -1.73 -13.13 18.29
N ASN A 70 -2.68 -12.19 18.27
CA ASN A 70 -4.11 -12.49 18.21
C ASN A 70 -4.67 -12.35 16.78
N ALA A 71 -3.81 -12.03 15.81
CA ALA A 71 -4.20 -11.81 14.43
C ALA A 71 -3.64 -12.88 13.50
N ILE A 72 -4.38 -13.12 12.41
CA ILE A 72 -3.97 -13.98 11.30
C ILE A 72 -2.58 -13.53 10.80
N SER A 73 -2.38 -12.29 10.38
CA SER A 73 -1.00 -11.79 10.13
C SER A 73 -0.36 -11.28 11.43
N GLU A 74 0.65 -12.02 11.90
CA GLU A 74 1.33 -11.80 13.18
C GLU A 74 2.19 -10.52 13.23
N THR A 75 2.41 -9.84 12.10
CA THR A 75 3.27 -8.64 12.04
C THR A 75 2.51 -7.42 11.54
N GLN A 76 2.64 -6.33 12.28
CA GLN A 76 2.21 -4.98 11.90
C GLN A 76 3.45 -4.12 11.63
N ILE A 77 3.30 -3.09 10.79
CA ILE A 77 4.33 -2.06 10.61
C ILE A 77 3.75 -0.68 10.95
N PHE A 78 4.53 0.15 11.63
CA PHE A 78 4.15 1.54 11.85
C PHE A 78 4.60 2.42 10.68
N LEU A 79 3.64 3.09 10.04
CA LEU A 79 3.90 4.15 9.07
C LEU A 79 3.67 5.51 9.74
N SER A 80 4.55 6.48 9.46
CA SER A 80 4.53 7.83 10.05
C SER A 80 3.24 8.60 9.71
N HIS A 81 3.09 9.80 10.27
CA HIS A 81 1.90 10.65 10.15
C HIS A 81 0.63 9.96 10.68
N LYS A 82 -0.47 10.10 9.95
CA LYS A 82 -1.78 9.54 10.29
C LYS A 82 -2.00 8.13 9.75
N TYR A 83 -1.02 7.53 9.07
CA TYR A 83 -1.15 6.19 8.52
C TYR A 83 -1.12 5.15 9.64
N GLY A 84 -0.27 5.33 10.65
CA GLY A 84 -0.28 4.51 11.87
C GLY A 84 0.09 3.06 11.62
N LEU A 85 -0.44 2.15 12.45
CA LEU A 85 -0.18 0.72 12.33
C LEU A 85 -0.92 0.11 11.14
N GLN A 86 -0.17 -0.61 10.32
CA GLN A 86 -0.62 -1.26 9.10
C GLN A 86 -0.36 -2.76 9.20
N ARG A 87 -1.22 -3.55 8.57
CA ARG A 87 -1.09 -5.00 8.44
C ARG A 87 -1.26 -5.41 6.99
N VAL A 88 -0.48 -6.40 6.54
CA VAL A 88 -0.73 -7.10 5.27
C VAL A 88 -1.99 -7.95 5.43
N LEU A 89 -3.01 -7.67 4.62
CA LEU A 89 -4.20 -8.50 4.52
C LEU A 89 -3.98 -9.66 3.54
N VAL A 90 -3.35 -9.38 2.40
CA VAL A 90 -2.96 -10.37 1.38
C VAL A 90 -1.83 -9.82 0.53
N SER A 91 -1.04 -10.70 -0.06
CA SER A 91 -0.05 -10.43 -1.08
C SER A 91 0.14 -11.67 -1.95
N ASN A 92 0.42 -11.50 -3.23
CA ASN A 92 0.87 -12.59 -4.08
C ASN A 92 2.40 -12.69 -4.16
N PHE A 93 3.14 -11.87 -3.40
CA PHE A 93 4.60 -11.74 -3.39
C PHE A 93 5.24 -11.50 -4.78
N LYS A 94 4.46 -11.11 -5.78
CA LYS A 94 4.94 -10.90 -7.16
C LYS A 94 4.66 -9.48 -7.61
N SER A 95 3.41 -9.05 -7.45
CA SER A 95 2.91 -7.83 -8.07
C SER A 95 1.98 -7.01 -7.18
N CYS A 96 1.40 -7.57 -6.11
CA CYS A 96 0.46 -6.81 -5.29
C CYS A 96 0.46 -7.21 -3.82
N TYR A 97 0.00 -6.28 -2.99
CA TYR A 97 -0.38 -6.52 -1.61
C TYR A 97 -1.42 -5.52 -1.14
N VAL A 98 -2.19 -5.87 -0.10
CA VAL A 98 -3.17 -4.99 0.53
C VAL A 98 -2.70 -4.67 1.94
N PHE A 99 -2.48 -3.39 2.21
CA PHE A 99 -2.38 -2.90 3.58
C PHE A 99 -3.76 -2.54 4.12
N LYS A 100 -3.96 -2.89 5.38
CA LYS A 100 -5.11 -2.51 6.18
C LYS A 100 -4.60 -1.80 7.42
N LYS A 101 -5.14 -0.61 7.67
CA LYS A 101 -4.89 0.12 8.91
C LYS A 101 -5.49 -0.67 10.07
N VAL A 102 -4.66 -0.96 11.07
CA VAL A 102 -5.08 -1.58 12.32
C VAL A 102 -5.75 -0.49 13.15
N ASN A 103 -7.08 -0.58 13.31
CA ASN A 103 -7.85 0.47 13.99
C ASN A 103 -8.69 -0.10 15.13
N GLN A 104 -8.89 0.72 16.15
CA GLN A 104 -9.60 0.35 17.37
C GLN A 104 -11.10 0.65 17.38
N ASN A 105 -11.70 1.46 16.48
CA ASN A 105 -13.14 1.78 16.58
C ASN A 105 -13.86 2.25 15.29
N TRP A 106 -13.24 2.26 14.10
CA TRP A 106 -13.84 2.82 12.87
C TRP A 106 -13.72 1.88 11.66
N ALA A 107 -14.47 2.17 10.58
CA ALA A 107 -14.41 1.48 9.30
C ALA A 107 -12.96 1.26 8.80
N PRO A 108 -12.66 0.07 8.25
CA PRO A 108 -11.30 -0.30 7.86
C PRO A 108 -10.79 0.57 6.71
N THR A 109 -9.69 1.28 6.94
CA THR A 109 -8.93 1.93 5.86
C THR A 109 -7.98 0.92 5.25
N CYS A 110 -8.01 0.78 3.93
CA CYS A 110 -7.13 -0.11 3.20
C CYS A 110 -6.52 0.59 1.99
N GLU A 111 -5.33 0.15 1.64
CA GLU A 111 -4.57 0.54 0.47
C GLU A 111 -4.15 -0.71 -0.29
N LEU A 112 -4.60 -0.84 -1.54
CA LEU A 112 -4.11 -1.85 -2.47
C LEU A 112 -2.89 -1.29 -3.18
N PHE A 113 -1.76 -1.95 -3.00
CA PHE A 113 -0.48 -1.61 -3.61
C PHE A 113 -0.16 -2.53 -4.78
N LEU A 114 0.38 -1.95 -5.84
CA LEU A 114 0.92 -2.63 -7.00
C LEU A 114 2.41 -2.35 -7.11
N LYS A 115 3.19 -3.41 -7.37
CA LYS A 115 4.59 -3.30 -7.75
C LYS A 115 4.73 -2.33 -8.92
N ASN A 116 5.71 -1.45 -8.85
CA ASN A 116 5.97 -0.50 -9.91
C ASN A 116 6.19 -1.21 -11.27
N ASN A 117 5.72 -0.60 -12.36
CA ASN A 117 5.70 -1.16 -13.73
C ASN A 117 4.84 -2.43 -13.95
N THR A 118 3.87 -2.71 -13.07
CA THR A 118 2.90 -3.80 -13.28
C THR A 118 1.69 -3.32 -14.07
N ILE A 119 1.29 -4.07 -15.09
CA ILE A 119 0.05 -3.85 -15.83
C ILE A 119 -1.11 -4.53 -15.07
N PRO A 120 -2.18 -3.81 -14.66
CA PRO A 120 -3.17 -4.29 -13.69
C PRO A 120 -4.22 -5.28 -14.23
N ILE A 121 -3.93 -6.06 -15.28
CA ILE A 121 -4.97 -6.73 -16.08
C ILE A 121 -5.20 -8.21 -15.71
N THR A 122 -4.19 -8.96 -15.26
CA THR A 122 -4.33 -10.42 -15.00
C THR A 122 -3.82 -10.91 -13.65
N ASP A 123 -2.77 -10.32 -13.08
CA ASP A 123 -2.12 -10.87 -11.87
C ASP A 123 -2.66 -10.30 -10.54
N LEU A 124 -3.81 -9.63 -10.58
CA LEU A 124 -4.37 -8.91 -9.43
C LEU A 124 -5.56 -9.60 -8.78
N GLU A 125 -6.06 -10.71 -9.35
CA GLU A 125 -7.34 -11.31 -8.95
C GLU A 125 -7.44 -11.52 -7.44
N GLU A 126 -6.39 -12.08 -6.82
CA GLU A 126 -6.36 -12.34 -5.38
C GLU A 126 -6.38 -11.06 -4.54
N CYS A 127 -5.44 -10.14 -4.77
CA CYS A 127 -5.36 -8.88 -4.01
C CYS A 127 -6.60 -8.01 -4.21
N TRP A 128 -7.13 -7.98 -5.43
CA TRP A 128 -8.30 -7.22 -5.81
C TRP A 128 -9.57 -7.78 -5.15
N PHE A 129 -9.78 -9.10 -5.24
CA PHE A 129 -10.92 -9.76 -4.63
C PHE A 129 -10.94 -9.55 -3.11
N VAL A 130 -9.81 -9.78 -2.44
CA VAL A 130 -9.68 -9.59 -1.00
C VAL A 130 -9.89 -8.12 -0.61
N PHE A 131 -9.32 -7.18 -1.37
CA PHE A 131 -9.54 -5.74 -1.14
C PHE A 131 -11.04 -5.39 -1.18
N LEU A 132 -11.77 -5.85 -2.20
CA LEU A 132 -13.21 -5.61 -2.32
C LEU A 132 -14.01 -6.25 -1.19
N ALA A 133 -13.71 -7.51 -0.85
CA ALA A 133 -14.44 -8.28 0.15
C ALA A 133 -14.27 -7.73 1.57
N TYR A 134 -13.07 -7.31 1.95
CA TYR A 134 -12.75 -6.95 3.35
C TYR A 134 -12.73 -5.45 3.64
N CYS A 135 -12.50 -4.62 2.62
CA CYS A 135 -12.38 -3.17 2.79
C CYS A 135 -13.62 -2.40 2.30
N GLY A 136 -14.54 -3.09 1.64
CA GLY A 136 -15.88 -2.61 1.30
C GLY A 136 -15.93 -1.75 0.03
N TYR A 137 -16.65 -2.26 -0.96
CA TYR A 137 -17.33 -1.47 -1.98
C TYR A 137 -18.50 -0.69 -1.31
N PRO A 138 -18.80 0.58 -1.60
CA PRO A 138 -18.40 1.40 -2.75
C PRO A 138 -17.45 2.58 -2.43
N LYS A 139 -16.77 2.59 -1.27
CA LYS A 139 -15.98 3.77 -0.83
C LYS A 139 -14.55 3.84 -1.40
N ALA A 140 -14.10 2.82 -2.13
CA ALA A 140 -12.78 2.80 -2.70
C ALA A 140 -12.66 3.74 -3.91
N PHE A 141 -11.57 4.49 -3.97
CA PHE A 141 -11.17 5.25 -5.15
C PHE A 141 -10.06 4.48 -5.87
N TYR A 142 -10.19 4.38 -7.19
CA TYR A 142 -9.29 3.66 -8.07
C TYR A 142 -8.44 4.62 -8.90
N ASP A 143 -7.27 4.14 -9.31
CA ASP A 143 -6.21 5.02 -9.74
C ASP A 143 -6.46 5.79 -11.04
N LYS A 144 -6.65 7.10 -10.85
CA LYS A 144 -5.98 8.20 -11.58
C LYS A 144 -4.88 8.84 -10.70
N THR A 145 -4.24 8.09 -9.80
CA THR A 145 -3.67 8.60 -8.54
C THR A 145 -2.35 7.99 -8.06
N SER A 146 -1.60 7.31 -8.91
CA SER A 146 -0.24 6.89 -8.59
C SER A 146 0.57 8.18 -8.39
N CYS A 147 1.62 8.12 -7.58
CA CYS A 147 2.55 9.25 -7.49
C CYS A 147 3.11 9.66 -8.88
N TYR A 148 2.95 8.76 -9.87
CA TYR A 148 3.28 8.89 -11.28
C TYR A 148 2.05 9.02 -12.19
N SER A 149 0.98 9.71 -11.78
CA SER A 149 0.01 10.17 -12.79
C SER A 149 0.72 11.15 -13.73
N ASN A 150 1.46 10.60 -14.69
CA ASN A 150 2.08 11.30 -15.79
C ASN A 150 0.93 11.86 -16.61
N LYS A 151 0.56 13.11 -16.32
CA LYS A 151 -0.16 13.96 -17.27
C LYS A 151 0.64 14.22 -18.56
N ASN A 152 1.83 13.62 -18.72
CA ASN A 152 2.69 13.75 -19.90
C ASN A 152 2.67 12.50 -20.81
N GLN A 153 1.49 11.91 -21.05
CA GLN A 153 1.23 11.12 -22.26
C GLN A 153 0.37 11.89 -23.29
N GLN A 154 0.35 13.23 -23.22
CA GLN A 154 -0.09 14.09 -24.32
C GLN A 154 1.10 14.88 -24.86
N VAL A 155 1.96 14.27 -25.68
CA VAL A 155 2.66 14.82 -26.87
C VAL A 155 3.40 13.59 -27.43
N THR A 156 2.96 12.88 -28.45
CA THR A 156 2.94 13.26 -29.87
C THR A 156 2.03 12.28 -30.63
N ALA A 157 0.83 12.72 -30.99
CA ALA A 157 0.13 12.19 -32.15
C ALA A 157 -0.81 13.28 -32.66
N LYS A 158 -0.29 14.15 -33.53
CA LYS A 158 -1.09 14.95 -34.45
C LYS A 158 -0.19 15.60 -35.51
N PRO A 159 -0.67 15.86 -36.72
CA PRO A 159 -1.84 15.30 -37.43
C PRO A 159 -1.48 14.11 -38.32
#